data_AF-A0A2E8A3R7-F1
#
_entry.id   AF-A0A2E8A3R7-F1
#
_cell.length_a   1.000
_cell.length_b   1.000
_cell.length_c   1.000
_cell.angle_alpha   90.00
_cell.angle_beta   90.00
_cell.angle_gamma   90.00
#
_symmetry.space_group_name_H-M   'P 1'
#
loop_
_entity.id
_entity.type
_entity.pdbx_description
1 polymer ?
#
loop_
_entity_poly.entity_id
_entity_poly.type
_entity_poly.pdbx_seq_one_letter_code
_entity_poly.pdbx_strand_id
1 'polypeptide(L)'
;MVVPVGADGGENPAGKAWAIHAAIIGLNTGNLLFRGLELDPDNPEMVTVACLAILAAALPFQAIFFLINSYIQDASNVHEMEYVMLQRLSLICQTVSYLSLTAIGILMFETHVYVGGSFFVGCIIAFFLLRTAMTQAETLSSFRR
;
A
#
# COMPACT_ATOMS: atom_id res chain seq x y z
N MET A 1 9.00 -29.96 -8.04
CA MET A 1 9.29 -29.15 -9.24
C MET A 1 10.03 -27.94 -8.72
N VAL A 2 11.29 -27.73 -9.12
CA VAL A 2 12.05 -26.54 -8.72
C VAL A 2 11.77 -25.51 -9.81
N VAL A 3 11.04 -24.45 -9.47
CA VAL A 3 10.83 -23.34 -10.40
C VAL A 3 12.17 -22.62 -10.52
N PRO A 4 12.80 -22.56 -11.71
CA PRO A 4 13.99 -21.76 -11.87
C PRO A 4 13.56 -20.30 -11.75
N VAL A 5 14.09 -19.59 -10.75
CA VAL A 5 14.07 -18.13 -10.74
C VAL A 5 14.98 -17.71 -11.87
N GLY A 6 14.36 -17.49 -13.04
CA GLY A 6 15.03 -17.07 -14.25
C GLY A 6 15.83 -15.79 -13.99
N ALA A 7 17.10 -15.84 -14.40
CA ALA A 7 17.91 -14.68 -14.68
C ALA A 7 17.23 -13.89 -15.82
N ASP A 8 16.29 -13.03 -15.47
CA ASP A 8 15.81 -11.97 -16.35
C ASP A 8 16.02 -10.65 -15.61
N GLY A 9 16.70 -9.72 -16.28
CA GLY A 9 16.86 -8.33 -15.82
C GLY A 9 15.56 -7.53 -15.85
N GLY A 10 14.41 -8.20 -15.71
CA GLY A 10 13.09 -7.62 -15.58
C GLY A 10 12.82 -7.28 -14.12
N GLU A 11 12.47 -6.03 -13.84
CA GLU A 11 12.11 -5.56 -12.51
C GLU A 11 11.12 -6.53 -11.83
N ASN A 12 11.55 -7.17 -10.73
CA ASN A 12 10.72 -8.08 -9.97
C ASN A 12 9.43 -7.35 -9.52
N PRO A 13 8.22 -7.80 -9.92
CA PRO A 13 6.96 -7.19 -9.52
C PRO A 13 6.82 -7.05 -7.98
N ALA A 14 7.46 -7.94 -7.23
CA ALA A 14 7.53 -7.88 -5.76
C ALA A 14 8.27 -6.63 -5.24
N GLY A 15 9.29 -6.16 -5.97
CA GLY A 15 10.03 -4.93 -5.64
C GLY A 15 9.17 -3.68 -5.76
N LYS A 16 8.25 -3.64 -6.74
CA LYS A 16 7.31 -2.52 -6.92
C LYS A 16 6.28 -2.46 -5.79
N ALA A 17 5.75 -3.61 -5.37
CA ALA A 17 4.81 -3.68 -4.24
C ALA A 17 5.48 -3.30 -2.90
N TRP A 18 6.75 -3.69 -2.73
CA TRP A 18 7.55 -3.31 -1.56
C TRP A 18 7.71 -1.80 -1.41
N ALA A 19 8.12 -1.09 -2.47
CA ALA A 19 8.32 0.36 -2.42
C ALA A 19 7.03 1.11 -2.06
N ILE A 20 5.89 0.66 -2.59
CA ILE A 20 4.58 1.25 -2.27
C ILE A 20 4.26 1.06 -0.77
N HIS A 21 4.44 -0.14 -0.24
CA HIS A 21 4.19 -0.40 1.18
C HIS A 21 5.12 0.39 2.11
N ALA A 22 6.39 0.54 1.74
CA ALA A 22 7.33 1.37 2.49
C ALA A 22 6.88 2.85 2.54
N ALA A 23 6.37 3.38 1.42
CA ALA A 23 5.80 4.72 1.38
C ALA A 23 4.55 4.85 2.26
N ILE A 24 3.65 3.85 2.25
CA ILE A 24 2.45 3.85 3.11
C ILE A 24 2.85 3.79 4.59
N ILE A 25 3.82 2.94 4.97
CA ILE A 25 4.34 2.91 6.35
C ILE A 25 4.85 4.29 6.76
N GLY A 26 5.66 4.94 5.89
CA GLY A 26 6.16 6.29 6.14
C GLY A 26 5.04 7.32 6.34
N LEU A 27 4.00 7.28 5.52
CA LEU A 27 2.82 8.16 5.65
C LEU A 27 2.04 7.89 6.94
N ASN A 28 1.81 6.62 7.29
CA ASN A 28 1.07 6.22 8.49
C ASN A 28 1.84 6.66 9.75
N THR A 29 3.13 6.31 9.84
CA THR A 29 4.00 6.68 10.96
C THR A 29 4.17 8.19 11.06
N GLY A 30 4.36 8.90 9.93
CA GLY A 30 4.49 10.36 9.93
C GLY A 30 3.23 11.05 10.48
N ASN A 31 2.04 10.65 10.02
CA ASN A 31 0.78 11.18 10.54
C ASN A 31 0.60 10.85 12.03
N LEU A 32 0.89 9.62 12.46
CA LEU A 32 0.86 9.23 13.87
C LEU A 32 1.77 10.06 14.75
N LEU A 33 2.98 10.36 14.30
CA LEU A 33 3.93 11.16 15.06
C LEU A 33 3.48 12.61 15.17
N PHE A 34 3.23 13.28 14.03
CA PHE A 34 2.92 14.71 14.05
C PHE A 34 1.54 14.99 14.61
N ARG A 35 0.51 14.27 14.14
CA ARG A 35 -0.85 14.47 14.66
C ARG A 35 -0.99 13.96 16.07
N GLY A 36 -0.34 12.85 16.41
CA GLY A 36 -0.29 12.32 17.77
C GLY A 36 0.21 13.34 18.79
N LEU A 37 1.22 14.13 18.42
CA LEU A 37 1.75 15.21 19.25
C LEU A 37 0.85 16.46 19.27
N GLU A 38 0.06 16.69 18.21
CA GLU A 38 -0.90 17.79 18.12
C GLU A 38 -2.24 17.49 18.80
N LEU A 39 -2.50 16.23 19.20
CA LEU A 39 -3.74 15.88 19.89
C LEU A 39 -3.84 16.58 21.24
N ASP A 40 -4.94 17.28 21.43
CA ASP A 40 -5.36 17.78 22.73
C ASP A 40 -5.82 16.60 23.61
N PRO A 41 -5.17 16.33 24.77
CA PRO A 41 -5.58 15.27 25.68
C PRO A 41 -6.97 15.49 26.30
N ASP A 42 -7.41 16.75 26.42
CA ASP A 42 -8.61 17.12 27.17
C ASP A 42 -9.85 17.21 26.27
N ASN A 43 -9.68 17.48 24.99
CA ASN A 43 -10.76 17.49 24.00
C ASN A 43 -10.30 16.98 22.63
N PRO A 44 -10.07 15.66 22.50
CA PRO A 44 -9.55 15.11 21.27
C PRO A 44 -10.63 15.11 20.17
N GLU A 45 -10.25 15.56 18.98
CA GLU A 45 -11.09 15.43 17.80
C GLU A 45 -11.26 13.95 17.44
N MET A 46 -12.43 13.40 17.74
CA MET A 46 -12.68 11.96 17.70
C MET A 46 -12.50 11.35 16.30
N VAL A 47 -12.72 12.13 15.24
CA VAL A 47 -12.48 11.69 13.85
C VAL A 47 -10.97 11.50 13.62
N THR A 48 -10.16 12.47 14.03
CA THR A 48 -8.69 12.40 13.99
C THR A 48 -8.19 11.22 14.82
N VAL A 49 -8.67 11.01 16.04
CA VAL A 49 -8.32 9.84 16.88
C VAL A 49 -8.64 8.53 16.16
N ALA A 50 -9.84 8.40 15.60
CA ALA A 50 -10.26 7.19 14.92
C ALA A 50 -9.39 6.91 13.68
N CYS A 51 -9.05 7.94 12.91
CA CYS A 51 -8.14 7.82 11.78
C CYS A 51 -6.75 7.36 12.23
N LEU A 52 -6.17 7.99 13.25
CA LEU A 52 -4.85 7.61 13.78
C LEU A 52 -4.85 6.20 14.35
N ALA A 53 -5.93 5.77 15.01
CA ALA A 53 -6.09 4.39 15.48
C ALA A 53 -6.09 3.38 14.32
N ILE A 54 -6.75 3.69 13.20
CA ILE A 54 -6.71 2.87 11.98
C ILE A 54 -5.29 2.81 11.41
N LEU A 55 -4.58 3.95 11.34
CA LEU A 55 -3.19 3.97 10.86
C LEU A 55 -2.29 3.11 11.76
N ALA A 56 -2.42 3.23 13.08
CA ALA A 56 -1.65 2.46 14.04
C ALA A 56 -1.94 0.96 13.94
N ALA A 57 -3.21 0.60 13.77
CA ALA A 57 -3.63 -0.79 13.58
C ALA A 57 -3.11 -1.39 12.26
N ALA A 58 -2.90 -0.59 11.22
CA ALA A 58 -2.39 -1.06 9.92
C ALA A 58 -0.87 -1.34 9.91
N LEU A 59 -0.08 -0.64 10.74
CA LEU A 59 1.38 -0.79 10.83
C LEU A 59 1.85 -2.25 11.08
N PRO A 60 1.29 -3.04 12.01
CA PRO A 60 1.73 -4.42 12.21
C PRO A 60 1.48 -5.30 10.97
N PHE A 61 0.39 -5.09 10.24
CA PHE A 61 0.13 -5.82 9.00
C PHE A 61 1.12 -5.44 7.90
N GLN A 62 1.49 -4.16 7.81
CA GLN A 62 2.50 -3.68 6.88
C GLN A 62 3.89 -4.24 7.18
N ALA A 63 4.25 -4.35 8.47
CA ALA A 63 5.49 -4.96 8.92
C ALA A 63 5.54 -6.46 8.57
N ILE A 64 4.45 -7.19 8.80
CA ILE A 64 4.36 -8.61 8.41
C ILE A 64 4.50 -8.78 6.90
N PHE A 65 3.84 -7.94 6.08
CA PHE A 65 4.02 -7.96 4.63
C PHE A 65 5.49 -7.79 4.23
N PHE A 66 6.19 -6.84 4.85
CA PHE A 66 7.61 -6.60 4.59
C PHE A 66 8.47 -7.81 4.98
N LEU A 67 8.21 -8.44 6.13
CA LEU A 67 8.91 -9.65 6.58
C LEU A 67 8.69 -10.83 5.62
N ILE A 68 7.44 -11.06 5.20
CA ILE A 68 7.11 -12.12 4.23
C ILE A 68 7.85 -11.89 2.92
N ASN A 69 7.82 -10.65 2.41
CA ASN A 69 8.45 -10.31 1.14
C ASN A 69 9.98 -10.42 1.22
N SER A 70 10.59 -10.00 2.32
CA SER A 70 12.02 -10.19 2.57
C SER A 70 12.39 -11.67 2.65
N TYR A 71 11.58 -12.48 3.36
CA TYR A 71 11.80 -13.92 3.47
C TYR A 71 11.76 -14.62 2.12
N ILE A 72 10.76 -14.30 1.29
CA ILE A 72 10.63 -14.85 -0.07
C ILE A 72 11.82 -14.46 -0.97
N GLN A 73 12.34 -13.24 -0.83
CA GLN A 73 13.47 -12.76 -1.63
C GLN A 73 14.80 -13.39 -1.21
N ASP A 74 14.99 -13.64 0.09
CA ASP A 74 16.25 -14.16 0.64
C ASP A 74 16.34 -15.69 0.59
N ALA A 75 15.19 -16.37 0.57
CA ALA A 75 15.15 -17.83 0.53
C ALA A 75 15.54 -18.40 -0.85
N SER A 76 16.70 -19.05 -0.91
CA SER A 76 17.22 -19.69 -2.13
C SER A 76 16.41 -20.91 -2.62
N ASN A 77 15.61 -21.53 -1.74
CA ASN A 77 14.70 -22.64 -2.06
C ASN A 77 13.49 -22.62 -1.10
N VAL A 78 12.44 -21.86 -1.43
CA VAL A 78 11.16 -21.94 -0.71
C VAL A 78 10.39 -23.15 -1.23
N HIS A 79 9.90 -24.01 -0.32
CA HIS A 79 9.03 -25.13 -0.69
C HIS A 79 7.71 -24.56 -1.26
N GLU A 80 7.25 -25.02 -2.43
CA GLU A 80 6.10 -24.41 -3.12
C GLU A 80 4.83 -24.26 -2.25
N MET A 81 4.58 -25.21 -1.34
CA MET A 81 3.46 -25.13 -0.41
C MET A 81 3.59 -23.96 0.58
N GLU A 82 4.80 -23.70 1.08
CA GLU A 82 5.07 -22.59 1.99
C GLU A 82 4.93 -21.26 1.26
N TYR A 83 5.44 -21.16 0.03
CA TYR A 83 5.28 -19.98 -0.82
C TYR A 83 3.81 -19.59 -1.02
N VAL A 84 2.93 -20.57 -1.35
CA VAL A 84 1.50 -20.32 -1.57
C VAL A 84 0.81 -19.84 -0.29
N MET A 85 1.16 -20.40 0.87
CA MET A 85 0.59 -19.97 2.16
C MET A 85 1.04 -18.54 2.52
N LEU A 86 2.33 -18.23 2.36
CA LEU A 86 2.89 -16.90 2.60
C LEU A 86 2.28 -15.85 1.65
N GLN A 87 2.06 -16.21 0.39
CA GLN A 87 1.44 -15.31 -0.59
C GLN A 87 -0.01 -14.98 -0.23
N ARG A 88 -0.79 -15.94 0.27
CA ARG A 88 -2.16 -15.69 0.75
C ARG A 88 -2.17 -14.75 1.94
N LEU A 89 -1.26 -14.95 2.89
CA LEU A 89 -1.13 -14.08 4.06
C LEU A 89 -0.71 -12.66 3.67
N SER A 90 0.23 -12.55 2.72
CA SER A 90 0.69 -11.29 2.15
C SER A 90 -0.46 -10.49 1.51
N LEU A 91 -1.35 -11.15 0.76
CA LEU A 91 -2.52 -10.52 0.14
C LEU A 91 -3.47 -9.90 1.17
N ILE A 92 -3.69 -10.58 2.30
CA ILE A 92 -4.53 -10.06 3.39
C ILE A 92 -3.87 -8.81 3.99
N CYS A 93 -2.56 -8.88 4.27
CA CYS A 93 -1.81 -7.75 4.81
C CYS A 93 -1.81 -6.55 3.84
N GLN A 94 -1.69 -6.81 2.54
CA GLN A 94 -1.78 -5.81 1.49
C GLN A 94 -3.15 -5.12 1.46
N THR A 95 -4.22 -5.89 1.60
CA THR A 95 -5.58 -5.35 1.66
C THR A 95 -5.76 -4.41 2.85
N VAL A 96 -5.35 -4.83 4.05
CA VAL A 96 -5.42 -3.98 5.25
C VAL A 96 -4.56 -2.73 5.12
N SER A 97 -3.35 -2.87 4.55
CA SER A 97 -2.47 -1.73 4.28
C SER A 97 -3.13 -0.71 3.36
N TYR A 98 -3.74 -1.13 2.25
CA TYR A 98 -4.41 -0.22 1.33
C TYR A 98 -5.68 0.41 1.93
N LEU A 99 -6.38 -0.28 2.82
CA LEU A 99 -7.51 0.32 3.55
C LEU A 99 -7.07 1.52 4.39
N SER A 100 -5.83 1.54 4.92
CA SER A 100 -5.31 2.69 5.69
C SER A 100 -5.20 3.98 4.88
N LEU A 101 -5.10 3.91 3.54
CA LEU A 101 -5.12 5.10 2.67
C LEU A 101 -6.44 5.85 2.74
N THR A 102 -7.55 5.17 3.05
CA THR A 102 -8.85 5.83 3.23
C THR A 102 -8.85 6.72 4.47
N ALA A 103 -8.26 6.25 5.58
CA ALA A 103 -8.08 7.03 6.80
C ALA A 103 -7.15 8.23 6.57
N ILE A 104 -6.08 8.07 5.77
CA ILE A 104 -5.23 9.20 5.34
C ILE A 104 -6.07 10.21 4.56
N GLY A 105 -6.89 9.75 3.60
CA GLY A 105 -7.76 10.62 2.82
C GLY A 105 -8.69 11.45 3.70
N ILE A 106 -9.34 10.83 4.69
CA ILE A 106 -10.20 11.53 5.67
C ILE A 106 -9.38 12.53 6.48
N LEU A 107 -8.20 12.13 6.99
CA LEU A 107 -7.33 12.99 7.78
C LEU A 107 -6.88 14.25 7.02
N MET A 108 -6.69 14.15 5.70
CA MET A 108 -6.38 15.30 4.83
C MET A 108 -7.53 16.31 4.75
N PHE A 109 -8.79 15.85 4.84
CA PHE A 109 -9.95 16.73 4.91
C PHE A 109 -10.12 17.40 6.27
N GLU A 110 -9.88 16.67 7.36
CA GLU A 110 -9.87 17.22 8.73
C GLU A 110 -8.77 18.29 8.88
N THR A 111 -7.65 18.11 8.18
CA THR A 111 -6.56 19.09 8.17
C THR A 111 -6.98 20.42 7.55
N HIS A 112 -7.42 20.37 6.29
CA HIS A 112 -7.80 21.55 5.54
C HIS A 112 -8.53 21.14 4.27
N VAL A 113 -9.70 21.76 4.00
CA VAL A 113 -10.55 21.42 2.84
C VAL A 113 -9.82 21.49 1.49
N TYR A 114 -8.98 22.50 1.24
CA TYR A 114 -8.16 22.58 0.02
C TYR A 114 -7.13 21.44 -0.11
N VAL A 115 -6.55 20.97 1.00
CA VAL A 115 -5.58 19.87 0.99
C VAL A 115 -6.31 18.57 0.63
N GLY A 116 -7.38 18.23 1.35
CA GLY A 116 -8.21 17.07 1.02
C GLY A 116 -8.81 17.12 -0.39
N GLY A 117 -9.27 18.30 -0.83
CA GLY A 117 -9.78 18.51 -2.18
C GLY A 117 -8.73 18.26 -3.26
N SER A 118 -7.50 18.76 -3.07
CA SER A 118 -6.40 18.52 -4.02
C SER A 118 -6.04 17.04 -4.13
N PHE A 119 -6.02 16.32 -2.99
CA PHE A 119 -5.80 14.88 -2.96
C PHE A 119 -6.89 14.13 -3.72
N PHE A 120 -8.16 14.46 -3.47
CA PHE A 120 -9.30 13.82 -4.12
C PHE A 120 -9.31 14.05 -5.65
N VAL A 121 -9.07 15.29 -6.11
CA VAL A 121 -8.93 15.59 -7.54
C VAL A 121 -7.76 14.81 -8.15
N GLY A 122 -6.63 14.73 -7.44
CA GLY A 122 -5.49 13.92 -7.85
C GLY A 122 -5.84 12.44 -8.03
N CYS A 123 -6.60 11.84 -7.09
CA CYS A 123 -7.09 10.47 -7.20
C CYS A 123 -7.98 10.26 -8.44
N ILE A 124 -8.89 11.21 -8.74
CA ILE A 124 -9.75 11.13 -9.93
C ILE A 124 -8.90 11.14 -11.20
N ILE A 125 -7.96 12.08 -11.31
CA ILE A 125 -7.08 12.19 -12.48
C ILE A 125 -6.26 10.90 -12.65
N ALA A 126 -5.64 10.41 -11.58
CA ALA A 126 -4.86 9.17 -11.60
C ALA A 126 -5.69 7.96 -12.04
N PHE A 127 -6.95 7.87 -11.58
CA PHE A 127 -7.86 6.81 -12.01
C PHE A 127 -8.16 6.86 -13.51
N PHE A 128 -8.42 8.05 -14.07
CA PHE A 128 -8.64 8.20 -15.51
C PHE A 128 -7.39 7.88 -16.33
N LEU A 129 -6.21 8.29 -15.87
CA LEU A 129 -4.94 7.95 -16.50
C LEU A 129 -4.70 6.44 -16.51
N LEU A 130 -4.95 5.77 -15.38
CA LEU A 130 -4.84 4.32 -15.27
C LEU A 130 -5.80 3.63 -16.25
N ARG A 131 -7.08 4.03 -16.27
CA ARG A 131 -8.08 3.49 -17.20
C ARG A 131 -7.64 3.68 -18.66
N THR A 132 -7.18 4.88 -19.01
CA THR A 132 -6.71 5.20 -20.35
C THR A 132 -5.52 4.34 -20.76
N ALA A 133 -4.54 4.16 -19.86
CA ALA A 133 -3.37 3.32 -20.12
C ALA A 133 -3.75 1.85 -20.33
N MET A 134 -4.67 1.31 -19.52
CA MET A 134 -5.16 -0.06 -19.66
C MET A 134 -5.87 -0.29 -21.00
N THR A 135 -6.76 0.64 -21.40
CA THR A 135 -7.46 0.54 -22.69
C THR A 135 -6.50 0.65 -23.88
N GLN A 136 -5.45 1.48 -23.78
CA GLN A 136 -4.39 1.55 -24.81
C GLN A 136 -3.60 0.24 -24.90
N ALA A 137 -3.25 -0.36 -23.76
CA ALA A 137 -2.53 -1.63 -23.70
C ALA A 137 -3.36 -2.78 -24.32
N GLU A 138 -4.65 -2.85 -24.01
CA GLU A 138 -5.56 -3.83 -24.61
C GLU A 138 -5.65 -3.67 -26.12
N THR A 139 -5.84 -2.44 -26.61
CA THR A 139 -5.92 -2.14 -28.05
C THR A 139 -4.63 -2.55 -28.77
N LEU A 140 -3.47 -2.21 -28.22
CA LEU A 140 -2.18 -2.56 -28.80
C LEU A 140 -1.94 -4.09 -28.81
N SER A 141 -2.36 -4.78 -27.76
CA SER A 141 -2.26 -6.25 -27.68
C SER A 141 -3.16 -6.96 -28.70
N SER A 142 -4.32 -6.35 -29.03
CA SER A 142 -5.25 -6.88 -30.03
C SER A 142 -4.74 -6.71 -31.47
N PHE A 143 -4.00 -5.62 -31.75
CA PHE A 143 -3.41 -5.35 -33.07
C PHE A 143 -2.17 -6.22 -33.37
N ARG A 144 -1.50 -6.73 -32.33
CA ARG A 144 -0.33 -7.60 -32.45
C ARG A 144 -0.69 -9.07 -32.73
N ARG A 145 -1.96 -9.45 -32.65
CA ARG A 145 -2.46 -10.81 -32.92
C ARG A 145 -3.04 -10.90 -34.33
#